data_AF-A0AAD8C2W9-F1
#
_entry.id   AF-A0AAD8C2W9-F1
#
_cell.length_a   1.000
_cell.length_b   1.000
_cell.length_c   1.000
_cell.angle_alpha   90.00
_cell.angle_beta   90.00
_cell.angle_gamma   90.00
#
_symmetry.space_group_name_H-M   'P 1'
#
loop_
_entity.id
_entity.type
_entity.pdbx_description
1 polymer ?
#
loop_
_entity_poly.entity_id
_entity_poly.type
_entity_poly.pdbx_seq_one_letter_code
_entity_poly.pdbx_strand_id
1 'polypeptide(L)'
;MLFSDQEDLLLSNEFSLEQSKVIHGISKELKLKCNSRGKGQERYLCIHRKRTSNQLFSHIMSCGGETAKYKLLPPGENLSA
;
A
#
# COMPACT_ATOMS: atom_id res chain seq x y z
N MET A 1 -5.02 -13.36 15.31
CA MET A 1 -4.32 -12.51 14.34
C MET A 1 -5.17 -11.28 14.11
N LEU A 2 -4.80 -10.15 14.71
CA LEU A 2 -5.41 -8.87 14.41
C LEU A 2 -4.69 -8.36 13.16
N PHE A 3 -5.31 -8.45 11.99
CA PHE A 3 -4.80 -7.73 10.83
C PHE A 3 -4.80 -6.25 11.21
N SER A 4 -3.60 -5.67 11.34
CA SER A 4 -3.47 -4.25 11.55
C SER A 4 -4.05 -3.59 10.31
N ASP A 5 -5.00 -2.68 10.52
CA ASP A 5 -5.67 -1.96 9.44
C ASP A 5 -4.72 -1.01 8.67
N GLN A 6 -3.44 -1.02 9.05
CA GLN A 6 -2.33 -0.29 8.47
C GLN A 6 -1.56 -1.06 7.39
N GLU A 7 -1.73 -2.38 7.31
CA GLU A 7 -1.02 -3.23 6.34
C GLU A 7 -1.64 -3.17 4.94
N ASP A 8 -0.80 -3.38 3.92
CA ASP A 8 -1.24 -3.51 2.55
C ASP A 8 -1.83 -4.91 2.33
N LEU A 9 -3.01 -5.00 1.71
CA LEU A 9 -3.61 -6.25 1.32
C LEU A 9 -3.03 -6.69 -0.04
N LEU A 10 -2.35 -7.83 -0.05
CA LEU A 10 -1.84 -8.46 -1.27
C LEU A 10 -2.80 -9.54 -1.74
N LEU A 11 -3.22 -9.45 -3.00
CA LEU A 11 -4.06 -10.45 -3.65
C LEU A 11 -3.25 -11.15 -4.74
N SER A 12 -3.33 -12.47 -4.79
CA SER A 12 -2.53 -13.33 -5.67
C SER A 12 -2.75 -13.03 -7.16
N ASN A 13 -1.91 -13.63 -7.99
CA ASN A 13 -1.97 -13.56 -9.45
C ASN A 13 -3.10 -14.39 -10.09
N GLU A 14 -3.92 -15.06 -9.29
CA GLU A 14 -4.93 -16.02 -9.76
C GLU A 14 -6.17 -15.34 -10.36
N PHE A 15 -6.31 -14.02 -10.18
CA PHE A 15 -7.44 -13.27 -10.71
C PHE A 15 -7.29 -13.03 -12.21
N SER A 16 -8.38 -13.32 -12.94
CA SER A 16 -8.50 -12.92 -14.33
C SER A 16 -8.48 -11.39 -14.49
N LEU A 17 -8.33 -10.93 -15.73
CA LEU A 17 -8.37 -9.49 -16.03
C LEU A 17 -9.71 -8.86 -15.62
N GLU A 18 -10.83 -9.55 -15.85
CA GLU A 18 -12.16 -9.04 -15.48
C GLU A 18 -12.36 -9.01 -13.96
N GLN A 19 -11.92 -10.05 -13.24
CA GLN A 19 -11.93 -10.04 -11.77
C GLN A 19 -11.05 -8.92 -11.21
N SER A 20 -9.88 -8.70 -11.80
CA SER A 20 -9.00 -7.59 -11.43
C SER A 20 -9.68 -6.24 -11.60
N LYS A 21 -10.43 -6.02 -12.69
CA LYS A 21 -11.20 -4.79 -12.90
C LYS A 21 -12.27 -4.60 -11.83
N VAL A 22 -12.98 -5.65 -11.44
CA VAL A 22 -13.98 -5.62 -10.35
C VAL A 22 -13.31 -5.22 -9.03
N ILE A 23 -12.18 -5.85 -8.68
CA ILE A 23 -11.42 -5.52 -7.47
C ILE A 23 -10.98 -4.05 -7.48
N HIS A 24 -10.51 -3.54 -8.62
CA HIS A 24 -10.18 -2.12 -8.78
C HIS A 24 -11.39 -1.21 -8.58
N GLY A 25 -12.56 -1.59 -9.09
CA GLY A 25 -13.83 -0.88 -8.90
C GLY A 25 -14.23 -0.78 -7.43
N ILE A 26 -14.30 -1.93 -6.74
CA ILE A 26 -14.63 -2.00 -5.31
C ILE A 26 -13.61 -1.20 -4.48
N SER A 27 -12.31 -1.34 -4.78
CA SER A 27 -11.26 -0.58 -4.09
C SER A 27 -11.47 0.94 -4.23
N LYS A 28 -11.92 1.39 -5.40
CA LYS A 28 -12.21 2.81 -5.65
C LYS A 28 -13.43 3.28 -4.86
N GLU A 29 -14.51 2.49 -4.82
CA GLU A 29 -15.73 2.77 -4.05
C GLU A 29 -15.42 2.90 -2.55
N LEU A 30 -14.58 2.01 -2.03
CA LEU A 30 -14.11 2.03 -0.64
C LEU A 30 -13.05 3.12 -0.36
N LYS A 31 -12.75 3.99 -1.34
CA LYS A 31 -11.73 5.05 -1.26
C LYS A 31 -10.31 4.52 -0.94
N LEU A 32 -10.03 3.27 -1.29
CA LEU A 32 -8.70 2.66 -1.23
C LEU A 32 -7.93 2.89 -2.53
N LYS A 33 -6.64 2.57 -2.53
CA LYS A 33 -5.80 2.53 -3.73
C LYS A 33 -5.44 1.08 -4.03
N CYS A 34 -5.78 0.63 -5.23
CA CYS A 34 -5.37 -0.67 -5.76
C CYS A 34 -4.38 -0.45 -6.90
N ASN A 35 -3.25 -1.15 -6.87
CA ASN A 35 -2.29 -1.15 -7.96
C ASN A 35 -1.93 -2.58 -8.35
N SER A 36 -1.76 -2.84 -9.65
CA SER A 36 -1.03 -4.03 -10.09
C SER A 36 0.48 -3.82 -9.88
N ARG A 37 1.14 -4.87 -9.40
CA ARG A 37 2.59 -4.96 -9.22
C ARG A 37 3.09 -6.27 -9.81
N GLY A 38 4.40 -6.39 -9.99
CA GLY A 38 5.01 -7.54 -10.66
C GLY A 38 4.82 -7.54 -12.18
N LYS A 39 5.24 -8.62 -12.84
CA LYS A 39 5.18 -8.81 -14.30
C LYS A 39 4.83 -10.26 -14.65
N GLY A 40 4.10 -10.46 -15.75
CA GLY A 40 3.77 -11.79 -16.23
C GLY A 40 3.02 -12.63 -15.19
N GLN A 41 3.54 -13.82 -14.89
CA GLN A 41 2.99 -14.72 -13.88
C GLN A 41 3.18 -14.19 -12.45
N GLU A 42 4.15 -13.31 -12.19
CA GLU A 42 4.35 -12.71 -10.86
C GLU A 42 3.46 -11.48 -10.63
N ARG A 43 2.42 -11.27 -11.46
CA ARG A 43 1.56 -10.09 -11.34
C ARG A 43 0.57 -10.27 -10.20
N TYR A 44 0.60 -9.39 -9.21
CA TYR A 44 -0.34 -9.39 -8.09
C TYR A 44 -1.01 -8.02 -7.93
N LEU A 45 -2.12 -7.98 -7.19
CA LEU A 45 -2.77 -6.73 -6.81
C LEU A 45 -2.37 -6.35 -5.39
N CYS A 46 -2.05 -5.08 -5.18
CA CYS A 46 -1.75 -4.50 -3.89
C CYS A 46 -2.78 -3.41 -3.59
N ILE A 47 -3.57 -3.62 -2.53
CA ILE A 47 -4.58 -2.70 -2.05
C ILE A 47 -4.07 -2.06 -0.76
N HIS A 48 -4.12 -0.73 -0.70
CA HIS A 48 -3.65 0.00 0.46
C HIS A 48 -4.48 1.26 0.69
N ARG A 49 -4.40 1.82 1.90
CA ARG A 49 -5.08 3.07 2.23
C ARG A 49 -4.54 4.23 1.41
N LYS A 50 -5.44 5.14 1.02
CA LYS A 50 -5.06 6.47 0.55
C LYS A 50 -4.78 7.33 1.77
N ARG A 51 -3.54 7.80 1.88
CA ARG A 51 -3.12 8.78 2.88
C ARG A 51 -2.60 10.01 2.14
N THR A 52 -3.01 11.20 2.58
CA THR A 52 -2.28 12.43 2.23
C THR A 52 -0.89 12.39 2.87
N SER A 53 0.04 13.24 2.42
CA SER A 53 1.38 13.31 3.01
C SER A 53 1.34 13.53 4.53
N ASN A 54 0.43 14.40 5.01
CA ASN A 54 0.26 14.66 6.44
C ASN A 54 -0.31 13.46 7.20
N GLN A 55 -1.28 12.74 6.62
CA GLN A 55 -1.82 11.51 7.21
C GLN A 55 -0.77 10.40 7.25
N LEU A 56 0.05 10.28 6.21
CA LEU A 56 1.14 9.32 6.16
C LEU A 56 2.21 9.66 7.20
N PHE A 57 2.63 10.91 7.27
CA PHE A 57 3.58 11.39 8.29
C PHE A 57 3.09 11.09 9.70
N SER A 58 1.84 11.49 10.01
CA SER A 58 1.24 11.27 11.34
C SER A 58 1.17 9.79 11.70
N HIS A 59 0.83 8.94 10.71
CA HIS A 59 0.82 7.50 10.89
C HIS A 59 2.21 6.94 11.20
N ILE A 60 3.23 7.27 10.39
CA ILE A 60 4.59 6.77 10.61
C ILE A 60 5.13 7.27 11.97
N MET A 61 4.85 8.52 12.32
CA MET A 61 5.22 9.09 13.61
C MET A 61 4.57 8.33 14.78
N SER A 62 3.28 7.97 14.65
CA SER A 62 2.57 7.15 15.65
C SER A 62 3.13 5.73 15.80
N CYS A 63 3.85 5.23 14.78
CA CYS A 63 4.55 3.95 14.79
C CYS A 63 6.01 4.05 15.31
N GLY A 64 6.43 5.19 15.84
CA GLY A 64 7.80 5.39 16.35
C GLY A 64 8.79 5.90 15.29
N GLY A 65 8.30 6.43 14.18
CA GLY A 65 9.13 7.04 13.12
C GLY A 65 9.48 6.10 11.97
N GLU A 66 9.06 4.83 12.03
CA GLU A 66 9.28 3.84 11.00
C GLU A 66 8.11 2.84 10.92
N THR A 67 7.87 2.32 9.73
CA THR A 67 6.95 1.22 9.42
C THR A 67 7.68 0.27 8.47
N ALA A 68 7.11 -0.90 8.20
CA ALA A 68 7.68 -1.84 7.22
C ALA A 68 7.91 -1.25 5.81
N LYS A 69 7.23 -0.14 5.47
CA LYS A 69 7.27 0.47 4.13
C LYS A 69 7.94 1.84 4.09
N TYR A 70 8.01 2.54 5.22
CA TYR A 70 8.41 3.94 5.27
C TYR A 70 9.20 4.23 6.53
N LYS A 71 10.26 5.02 6.39
CA LYS A 71 11.03 5.60 7.48
C LYS A 71 11.01 7.11 7.36
N LEU A 72 10.78 7.82 8.47
CA LEU A 72 10.92 9.27 8.49
C LEU A 72 12.41 9.62 8.58
N LEU A 73 12.83 10.51 7.70
CA LEU A 73 14.19 11.05 7.72
C LEU A 73 14.15 12.52 8.18
N PRO A 74 14.99 12.93 9.13
CA PRO A 74 15.17 14.33 9.45
C PRO A 74 15.71 15.11 8.24
N PRO A 75 15.41 16.41 8.16
CA PRO A 75 15.96 17.27 7.12
C PRO A 75 17.49 17.20 7.07
N GLY A 76 18.05 16.99 5.87
CA GLY A 76 19.50 16.94 5.66
C GLY A 76 20.12 15.53 5.74
N GLU A 77 19.35 14.50 6.09
CA GLU A 77 19.81 13.11 5.99
C GLU A 77 19.75 12.65 4.53
N ASN A 78 20.90 12.35 3.93
CA ASN A 78 20.99 11.84 2.56
C ASN A 78 20.68 10.34 2.53
N LEU A 79 19.79 9.94 1.62
CA LEU A 79 19.63 8.55 1.21
C LEU A 79 20.85 8.17 0.34
N SER A 80 21.84 7.48 0.91
CA SER A 80 22.79 6.74 0.09
C SER A 80 22.02 5.62 -0.62
N ALA A 81 21.84 5.77 -1.93
CA ALA A 81 21.17 4.81 -2.81
C ALA A 81 21.93 3.48 -2.90
#